data_AF-R4WJK3-F1
#
_entry.id   AF-R4WJK3-F1
#
_cell.length_a   1.000
_cell.length_b   1.000
_cell.length_c   1.000
_cell.angle_alpha   90.00
_cell.angle_beta   90.00
_cell.angle_gamma   90.00
#
_symmetry.space_group_name_H-M   'P 1'
#
loop_
_entity.id
_entity.type
_entity.pdbx_description
1 polymer ?
#
loop_
_entity_poly.entity_id
_entity_poly.type
_entity_poly.pdbx_seq_one_letter_code
_entity_poly.pdbx_strand_id
1 'polypeptide(L)'
;MAKKFVGAAALGAASLVLLGGLGGCVTQDQVSSTTMEQATQPLTCMSRAECDAWWARAQVWVTNHSEYKLQTITDSIIQTAGPSSGKRALAYQITKTPTNEGTATIGFAAHCDNPLGCEPNPWQAGADFKQFVRNGPPLRQMATPQATQAPAPSGVQVNPIPQPVPLNLDSQPGQSVTPLTPQ
;
A
#
# COMPACT_ATOMS: atom_id res chain seq x y z
N MET A 1 -0.95 -5.32 58.88
CA MET A 1 -1.08 -3.95 59.42
C MET A 1 -2.05 -3.18 58.52
N ALA A 2 -3.25 -2.92 59.03
CA ALA A 2 -4.30 -2.20 58.30
C ALA A 2 -4.23 -0.72 58.66
N LYS A 3 -4.14 0.18 57.67
CA LYS A 3 -4.22 1.62 57.89
C LYS A 3 -5.53 2.13 57.30
N LYS A 4 -6.41 2.55 58.20
CA LYS A 4 -7.74 3.12 57.93
C LYS A 4 -7.60 4.59 57.54
N PHE A 5 -8.48 5.00 56.64
CA PHE A 5 -8.77 6.37 56.22
C PHE A 5 -9.39 7.20 57.35
N VAL A 6 -9.04 8.49 57.45
CA VAL A 6 -9.85 9.54 58.11
C VAL A 6 -9.70 10.82 57.29
N GLY A 7 -10.82 11.49 56.99
CA GLY A 7 -10.90 12.62 56.06
C GLY A 7 -11.19 13.99 56.67
N ALA A 8 -11.28 14.96 55.74
CA ALA A 8 -12.03 16.22 55.66
C ALA A 8 -12.01 17.27 56.81
N ALA A 9 -11.53 18.47 56.46
CA ALA A 9 -11.99 19.82 56.86
C ALA A 9 -11.09 20.87 56.14
N ALA A 10 -11.45 22.09 55.77
CA ALA A 10 -12.70 22.84 55.57
C ALA A 10 -12.33 24.16 54.81
N LEU A 11 -13.28 24.69 54.03
CA LEU A 11 -13.60 26.11 53.76
C LEU A 11 -12.48 27.17 53.62
N GLY A 12 -12.44 27.86 52.47
CA GLY A 12 -11.95 29.25 52.43
C GLY A 12 -11.58 29.84 51.06
N ALA A 13 -12.24 30.96 50.74
CA ALA A 13 -11.86 32.04 49.81
C ALA A 13 -12.03 31.86 48.29
N ALA A 14 -13.06 32.52 47.78
CA ALA A 14 -13.21 32.92 46.38
C ALA A 14 -12.09 33.88 45.95
N SER A 15 -11.49 33.63 44.80
CA SER A 15 -10.70 34.61 44.06
C SER A 15 -10.91 34.39 42.56
N LEU A 16 -11.69 35.28 41.97
CA LEU A 16 -11.83 35.48 40.53
C LEU A 16 -10.56 36.19 40.02
N VAL A 17 -9.73 35.49 39.25
CA VAL A 17 -8.80 36.12 38.31
C VAL A 17 -8.96 35.42 36.96
N LEU A 18 -9.71 36.08 36.07
CA LEU A 18 -9.71 35.85 34.64
C LEU A 18 -8.50 36.56 34.04
N LEU A 19 -7.56 35.85 33.42
CA LEU A 19 -6.62 36.40 32.42
C LEU A 19 -5.94 35.29 31.60
N GLY A 20 -6.16 35.35 30.28
CA GLY A 20 -5.07 35.15 29.32
C GLY A 20 -4.93 33.77 28.69
N GLY A 21 -5.75 33.48 27.68
CA GLY A 21 -5.47 32.41 26.73
C GLY A 21 -4.26 32.74 25.86
N LEU A 22 -3.31 31.83 25.83
CA LEU A 22 -2.51 31.53 24.64
C LEU A 22 -2.63 30.03 24.43
N GLY A 23 -3.65 29.65 23.67
CA GLY A 23 -3.76 28.31 23.12
C GLY A 23 -2.56 28.05 22.23
N GLY A 24 -1.54 27.41 22.79
CA GLY A 24 -0.67 26.59 21.97
C GLY A 24 -1.54 25.45 21.46
N CYS A 25 -1.98 25.52 20.20
CA CYS A 25 -2.22 24.30 19.44
C CYS A 25 -0.89 23.58 19.42
N VAL A 26 -0.66 22.72 20.40
CA VAL A 26 0.33 21.67 20.26
C VAL A 26 -0.15 20.91 19.02
N THR A 27 0.60 21.01 17.94
CA THR A 27 0.50 20.08 16.82
C THR A 27 0.96 18.76 17.39
N GLN A 28 0.06 18.11 18.13
CA GLN A 28 0.23 16.73 18.48
C GLN A 28 0.25 16.02 17.14
N ASP A 29 1.32 15.28 16.88
CA ASP A 29 1.51 14.36 15.76
C ASP A 29 0.43 13.27 15.85
N GLN A 30 -0.83 13.69 15.72
CA GLN A 30 -2.01 12.88 15.85
C GLN A 30 -2.06 12.09 14.56
N VAL A 31 -1.40 10.94 14.59
CA VAL A 31 -1.70 9.84 13.69
C VAL A 31 -3.22 9.78 13.56
N SER A 32 -3.71 10.06 12.35
CA SER A 32 -5.15 10.21 12.14
C SER A 32 -5.89 8.96 12.65
N SER A 33 -7.11 9.12 13.18
CA SER A 33 -7.90 8.00 13.67
C SER A 33 -8.04 6.88 12.63
N THR A 34 -8.10 7.24 11.35
CA THR A 34 -8.08 6.31 10.21
C THR A 34 -6.75 5.56 10.08
N THR A 35 -5.60 6.22 10.24
CA THR A 35 -4.27 5.55 10.22
C THR A 35 -4.13 4.58 11.40
N MET A 36 -4.59 4.97 12.60
CA MET A 36 -4.62 4.09 13.78
C MET A 36 -5.52 2.87 13.57
N GLU A 37 -6.71 3.05 12.99
CA GLU A 37 -7.63 1.95 12.72
C GLU A 37 -7.08 0.97 11.68
N GLN A 38 -6.50 1.47 10.59
CA GLN A 38 -5.82 0.62 9.60
C GLN A 38 -4.63 -0.12 10.21
N ALA A 39 -3.85 0.56 11.05
CA ALA A 39 -2.70 -0.04 11.72
C ALA A 39 -3.09 -1.03 12.84
N THR A 40 -4.32 -1.00 13.36
CA THR A 40 -4.80 -1.99 14.35
C THR A 40 -5.58 -3.15 13.72
N GLN A 41 -6.14 -2.99 12.53
CA GLN A 41 -6.85 -4.09 11.85
C GLN A 41 -5.94 -5.29 11.57
N PRO A 42 -6.31 -6.52 11.97
CA PRO A 42 -5.49 -7.69 11.69
C PRO A 42 -5.38 -7.93 10.18
N LEU A 43 -4.20 -8.36 9.73
CA LEU A 43 -3.96 -8.78 8.36
C LEU A 43 -4.01 -10.30 8.32
N THR A 44 -5.22 -10.86 8.30
CA THR A 44 -5.45 -12.31 8.34
C THR A 44 -5.84 -12.83 6.97
N CYS A 45 -5.12 -13.82 6.48
CA CYS A 45 -5.40 -14.55 5.24
C CYS A 45 -6.18 -15.83 5.54
N MET A 46 -7.08 -16.20 4.62
CA MET A 46 -8.10 -17.25 4.77
C MET A 46 -7.76 -18.55 4.04
N SER A 47 -6.72 -18.57 3.21
CA SER A 47 -6.25 -19.77 2.52
C SER A 47 -4.74 -19.81 2.40
N ARG A 48 -4.16 -21.02 2.28
CA ARG A 48 -2.70 -21.18 2.16
C ARG A 48 -2.13 -20.40 0.98
N ALA A 49 -2.80 -20.44 -0.17
CA ALA A 49 -2.39 -19.72 -1.36
C ALA A 49 -2.40 -18.19 -1.15
N GLU A 50 -3.42 -17.66 -0.47
CA GLU A 50 -3.49 -16.24 -0.12
C GLU A 50 -2.39 -15.86 0.88
N CYS A 51 -2.17 -16.67 1.92
CA CYS A 51 -1.13 -16.44 2.90
C CYS A 51 0.27 -16.44 2.30
N ASP A 52 0.54 -17.35 1.37
CA ASP A 52 1.82 -17.43 0.66
C ASP A 52 2.01 -16.20 -0.25
N ALA A 53 0.95 -15.78 -0.96
CA ALA A 53 0.99 -14.57 -1.78
C ALA A 53 1.20 -13.29 -0.94
N TRP A 54 0.51 -13.17 0.20
CA TRP A 54 0.65 -12.03 1.09
C TRP A 54 2.02 -12.00 1.77
N TRP A 55 2.57 -13.15 2.14
CA TRP A 55 3.93 -13.25 2.68
C TRP A 55 4.98 -12.82 1.68
N ALA A 56 4.86 -13.24 0.42
CA ALA A 56 5.76 -12.79 -0.66
C ALA A 56 5.68 -11.27 -0.87
N ARG A 57 4.46 -10.70 -0.85
CA ARG A 57 4.28 -9.24 -0.92
C ARG A 57 4.90 -8.52 0.27
N ALA A 58 4.78 -9.08 1.48
CA ALA A 58 5.38 -8.51 2.67
C ALA A 58 6.90 -8.43 2.54
N GLN A 59 7.54 -9.50 2.05
CA GLN A 59 8.98 -9.50 1.78
C GLN A 59 9.38 -8.40 0.78
N VAL A 60 8.67 -8.31 -0.35
CA VAL A 60 8.90 -7.27 -1.37
C VAL A 60 8.75 -5.86 -0.79
N TRP A 61 7.72 -5.64 0.04
CA TRP A 61 7.50 -4.34 0.66
C TRP A 61 8.67 -3.94 1.56
N VAL A 62 9.11 -4.83 2.45
CA VAL A 62 10.22 -4.55 3.38
C VAL A 62 11.52 -4.29 2.60
N THR A 63 11.79 -5.07 1.56
CA THR A 63 12.96 -4.85 0.68
C THR A 63 12.97 -3.46 0.05
N ASN A 64 11.80 -2.93 -0.32
CA ASN A 64 11.70 -1.64 -1.02
C ASN A 64 11.55 -0.43 -0.08
N HIS A 65 11.17 -0.63 1.18
CA HIS A 65 10.89 0.44 2.14
C HIS A 65 11.89 0.52 3.30
N SER A 66 12.86 -0.40 3.37
CA SER A 66 13.91 -0.36 4.38
C SER A 66 15.21 0.17 3.83
N GLU A 67 15.81 1.09 4.58
CA GLU A 67 17.22 1.44 4.42
C GLU A 67 18.16 0.38 5.02
N TYR A 68 17.64 -0.49 5.90
CA TYR A 68 18.40 -1.55 6.52
C TYR A 68 18.31 -2.83 5.69
N LYS A 69 19.41 -3.58 5.65
CA LYS A 69 19.42 -4.89 5.00
C LYS A 69 18.51 -5.87 5.73
N LEU A 70 17.89 -6.77 4.97
CA LEU A 70 17.24 -7.95 5.54
C LEU A 70 18.29 -8.80 6.26
N GLN A 71 18.03 -9.10 7.52
CA GLN A 71 18.86 -9.95 8.37
C GLN A 71 18.30 -11.36 8.45
N THR A 72 16.97 -11.49 8.57
CA THR A 72 16.29 -12.77 8.70
C THR A 72 15.13 -12.83 7.72
N ILE A 73 15.03 -13.94 6.99
CA ILE A 73 13.90 -14.26 6.12
C ILE A 73 13.63 -15.75 6.28
N THR A 74 12.50 -16.09 6.87
CA THR A 74 12.00 -17.45 7.01
C THR A 74 10.56 -17.53 6.54
N ASP A 75 9.94 -18.70 6.66
CA ASP A 75 8.51 -18.86 6.40
C ASP A 75 7.62 -18.11 7.39
N SER A 76 8.16 -17.63 8.52
CA SER A 76 7.38 -17.00 9.60
C SER A 76 7.92 -15.65 10.10
N ILE A 77 9.13 -15.25 9.71
CA ILE A 77 9.77 -14.01 10.16
C ILE A 77 10.48 -13.33 8.99
N ILE A 78 10.25 -12.02 8.84
CA ILE A 78 11.09 -11.11 8.04
C ILE A 78 11.61 -10.05 9.00
N GLN A 79 12.92 -9.87 9.07
CA GLN A 79 13.53 -8.90 9.98
C GLN A 79 14.70 -8.19 9.31
N THR A 80 14.84 -6.89 9.58
CA THR A 80 15.98 -6.08 9.14
C THR A 80 17.03 -5.93 10.24
N ALA A 81 18.27 -5.58 9.86
CA ALA A 81 19.39 -5.45 10.79
C ALA A 81 19.37 -4.24 11.74
N GLY A 82 18.55 -3.22 11.44
CA GLY A 82 18.48 -1.98 12.22
C GLY A 82 17.57 -2.07 13.46
N PRO A 83 17.34 -0.94 14.14
CA PRO A 83 17.89 0.38 13.86
C PRO A 83 19.30 0.56 14.44
N SER A 84 20.07 1.49 13.87
CA SER A 84 21.39 1.84 14.41
C SER A 84 21.72 3.33 14.21
N SER A 85 22.62 3.84 15.06
CA SER A 85 23.24 5.16 14.91
C SER A 85 22.31 6.37 15.03
N GLY A 86 21.30 6.35 15.90
CA GLY A 86 20.47 7.55 16.11
C GLY A 86 19.52 7.85 14.94
N LYS A 87 19.38 6.93 13.96
CA LYS A 87 18.68 7.19 12.70
C LYS A 87 17.17 7.17 12.90
N ARG A 88 16.49 8.05 12.14
CA ARG A 88 15.01 8.11 12.06
C ARG A 88 14.42 7.00 11.19
N ALA A 89 15.24 6.37 10.35
CA ALA A 89 14.83 5.28 9.44
C ALA A 89 14.26 4.09 10.22
N LEU A 90 13.21 3.49 9.65
CA LEU A 90 12.51 2.35 10.23
C LEU A 90 13.26 1.04 9.98
N ALA A 91 13.47 0.29 11.06
CA ALA A 91 13.71 -1.14 11.04
C ALA A 91 12.37 -1.88 11.15
N TYR A 92 12.29 -3.04 10.49
CA TYR A 92 11.06 -3.81 10.38
C TYR A 92 11.24 -5.21 10.97
N GLN A 93 10.16 -5.68 11.59
CA GLN A 93 9.95 -7.07 11.96
C GLN A 93 8.51 -7.46 11.58
N ILE A 94 8.40 -8.37 10.61
CA ILE A 94 7.13 -8.91 10.13
C ILE A 94 7.05 -10.37 10.57
N THR A 95 5.88 -10.79 11.05
CA THR A 95 5.64 -12.16 11.48
C THR A 95 4.49 -12.77 10.70
N LYS A 96 4.53 -14.09 10.46
CA LYS A 96 3.39 -14.88 9.97
C LYS A 96 3.06 -15.95 11.00
N THR A 97 1.95 -15.76 11.70
CA THR A 97 1.48 -16.65 12.75
C THR A 97 0.30 -17.47 12.23
N PRO A 98 0.43 -18.80 12.07
CA PRO A 98 -0.69 -19.66 11.72
C PRO A 98 -1.81 -19.55 12.77
N THR A 99 -3.06 -19.45 12.33
CA THR A 99 -4.23 -19.37 13.23
C THR A 99 -5.03 -20.66 13.25
N ASN A 100 -5.24 -21.27 12.09
CA ASN A 100 -5.91 -22.56 11.87
C ASN A 100 -5.34 -23.19 10.58
N GLU A 101 -5.77 -24.41 10.21
CA GLU A 101 -5.33 -25.04 8.96
C GLU A 101 -5.55 -24.14 7.74
N GLY A 102 -4.46 -23.70 7.12
CA GLY A 102 -4.47 -22.85 5.93
C GLY A 102 -4.72 -21.35 6.18
N THR A 103 -4.86 -20.90 7.43
CA THR A 103 -5.03 -19.46 7.76
C THR A 103 -3.85 -18.95 8.57
N ALA A 104 -3.49 -17.67 8.38
CA ALA A 104 -2.44 -17.03 9.17
C ALA A 104 -2.74 -15.55 9.38
N THR A 105 -2.18 -15.00 10.45
CA THR A 105 -2.15 -13.56 10.69
C THR A 105 -0.74 -13.03 10.42
N ILE A 106 -0.65 -11.98 9.61
CA ILE A 106 0.60 -11.28 9.32
C ILE A 106 0.71 -10.06 10.25
N GLY A 107 1.70 -10.08 11.13
CA GLY A 107 2.02 -8.99 12.04
C GLY A 107 3.00 -8.00 11.41
N PHE A 108 2.83 -6.72 11.72
CA PHE A 108 3.75 -5.65 11.33
C PHE A 108 4.28 -4.94 12.57
N ALA A 109 5.60 -4.86 12.71
CA ALA A 109 6.25 -4.01 13.69
C ALA A 109 7.34 -3.19 12.98
N ALA A 110 7.38 -1.90 13.31
CA ALA A 110 8.42 -1.00 12.86
C ALA A 110 8.88 -0.11 14.00
N HIS A 111 10.18 0.17 14.06
CA HIS A 111 10.77 1.03 15.07
C HIS A 111 12.04 1.71 14.54
N CYS A 112 12.46 2.78 15.20
CA CYS A 112 13.71 3.48 14.92
C CYS A 112 14.45 3.78 16.23
N ASP A 113 15.67 4.30 16.13
CA ASP A 113 16.53 4.63 17.28
C ASP A 113 16.78 6.14 17.31
N ASN A 114 15.73 6.98 17.26
CA ASN A 114 15.88 8.44 17.34
C ASN A 114 14.91 9.06 18.36
N PRO A 115 15.40 9.88 19.30
CA PRO A 115 14.55 10.51 20.32
C PRO A 115 13.55 11.54 19.77
N LEU A 116 13.79 12.08 18.56
CA LEU A 116 12.88 12.98 17.86
C LEU A 116 11.76 12.23 17.10
N GLY A 117 11.69 10.91 17.22
CA GLY A 117 10.75 10.05 16.51
C GLY A 117 11.28 9.52 15.18
N CYS A 118 10.46 8.68 14.54
CA CYS A 118 10.81 7.98 13.31
C CYS A 118 10.29 8.69 12.06
N GLU A 119 10.98 8.44 10.95
CA GLU A 119 10.61 8.92 9.64
C GLU A 119 10.84 7.81 8.61
N PRO A 120 9.77 7.32 7.94
CA PRO A 120 8.36 7.69 8.15
C PRO A 120 7.82 7.26 9.53
N ASN A 121 6.65 7.77 9.90
CA ASN A 121 5.97 7.37 11.15
C ASN A 121 5.61 5.86 11.11
N PRO A 122 5.87 5.07 12.17
CA PRO A 122 5.63 3.61 12.17
C PRO A 122 4.17 3.22 11.92
N TRP A 123 3.22 4.04 12.36
CA TRP A 123 1.79 3.81 12.16
C TRP A 123 1.39 3.98 10.70
N GLN A 124 1.92 5.02 10.06
CA GLN A 124 1.70 5.25 8.63
C GLN A 124 2.30 4.12 7.81
N ALA A 125 3.55 3.73 8.10
CA ALA A 125 4.22 2.60 7.46
C ALA A 125 3.41 1.29 7.62
N GLY A 126 2.82 1.06 8.79
CA GLY A 126 1.98 -0.11 9.04
C GLY A 126 0.67 -0.11 8.26
N ALA A 127 0.03 1.05 8.08
CA ALA A 127 -1.15 1.18 7.24
C ALA A 127 -0.82 0.91 5.77
N ASP A 128 0.25 1.51 5.26
CA ASP A 128 0.71 1.36 3.87
C ASP A 128 1.13 -0.09 3.57
N PHE A 129 1.84 -0.73 4.51
CA PHE A 129 2.19 -2.13 4.44
C PHE A 129 0.94 -3.01 4.26
N LYS A 130 -0.08 -2.84 5.10
CA LYS A 130 -1.29 -3.67 5.04
C LYS A 130 -2.05 -3.47 3.74
N GLN A 131 -2.14 -2.24 3.26
CA GLN A 131 -2.77 -1.94 1.97
C GLN A 131 -2.02 -2.60 0.81
N PHE A 132 -0.69 -2.49 0.79
CA PHE A 132 0.14 -3.13 -0.24
C PHE A 132 0.03 -4.65 -0.21
N VAL A 133 0.04 -5.27 0.98
CA VAL A 133 -0.05 -6.73 1.09
C VAL A 133 -1.41 -7.24 0.62
N ARG A 134 -2.51 -6.57 0.99
CA ARG A 134 -3.87 -6.95 0.56
C ARG A 134 -4.06 -6.80 -0.95
N ASN A 135 -3.71 -5.64 -1.48
CA ASN A 135 -4.05 -5.27 -2.86
C ASN A 135 -2.98 -5.72 -3.87
N GLY A 136 -1.75 -5.90 -3.41
CA GLY A 136 -0.59 -6.13 -4.27
C GLY A 136 0.02 -4.84 -4.77
N PRO A 137 1.17 -4.91 -5.48
CA PRO A 137 1.68 -3.75 -6.21
C PRO A 137 0.61 -3.29 -7.20
N PRO A 138 0.45 -1.97 -7.42
CA PRO A 138 -0.42 -1.50 -8.48
C PRO A 138 -0.01 -2.21 -9.76
N LEU A 139 -0.99 -2.70 -10.53
CA LEU A 139 -0.72 -3.19 -11.87
C LEU A 139 0.09 -2.09 -12.52
N ARG A 140 1.34 -2.38 -12.89
CA ARG A 140 2.00 -1.56 -13.89
C ARG A 140 1.04 -1.67 -15.07
N GLN A 141 0.27 -0.62 -15.29
CA GLN A 141 -0.30 -0.37 -16.61
C GLN A 141 0.92 -0.56 -17.49
N MET A 142 0.94 -1.69 -18.21
CA MET A 142 1.92 -1.90 -19.24
C MET A 142 1.81 -0.62 -20.02
N ALA A 143 2.87 0.18 -20.00
CA ALA A 143 2.91 1.34 -20.85
C ALA A 143 2.68 0.74 -22.23
N THR A 144 1.44 0.85 -22.73
CA THR A 144 1.21 0.95 -24.16
C THR A 144 2.30 1.91 -24.59
N PRO A 145 3.22 1.49 -25.48
CA PRO A 145 4.18 2.42 -26.04
C PRO A 145 3.38 3.67 -26.37
N GLN A 146 3.65 4.76 -25.65
CA GLN A 146 3.01 6.02 -25.93
C GLN A 146 3.39 6.27 -27.38
N ALA A 147 2.44 6.04 -28.28
CA ALA A 147 2.59 6.41 -29.67
C ALA A 147 2.86 7.91 -29.58
N THR A 148 4.13 8.28 -29.74
CA THR A 148 4.54 9.64 -30.00
C THR A 148 3.66 10.05 -31.16
N GLN A 149 2.71 10.94 -30.90
CA GLN A 149 1.85 11.48 -31.93
C GLN A 149 2.79 12.19 -32.92
N ALA A 150 3.16 11.47 -33.98
CA ALA A 150 3.79 12.09 -35.12
C ALA A 150 2.77 13.10 -35.66
N PRO A 151 3.17 14.36 -35.92
CA PRO A 151 2.27 15.32 -36.52
C PRO A 151 1.79 14.77 -37.87
N ALA A 152 0.48 14.65 -38.03
CA ALA A 152 -0.14 14.21 -39.27
C ALA A 152 0.18 15.22 -40.39
N PRO A 153 0.58 14.78 -41.60
CA PRO A 153 0.64 15.67 -42.74
C PRO A 153 -0.78 16.12 -43.09
N SER A 154 -0.95 17.44 -43.15
CA SER A 154 -2.21 18.08 -43.49
C SER A 154 -2.62 17.76 -44.93
N GLY A 155 -3.87 17.32 -45.09
CA GLY A 155 -4.72 17.69 -46.21
C GLY A 155 -4.70 16.78 -47.44
N VAL A 156 -5.77 16.00 -47.62
CA VAL A 156 -6.66 16.11 -48.78
C VAL A 156 -8.07 15.73 -48.29
N GLN A 157 -8.95 16.73 -48.14
CA GLN A 157 -10.39 16.48 -47.99
C GLN A 157 -11.00 16.34 -49.39
N VAL A 158 -11.45 15.15 -49.76
CA VAL A 158 -12.25 14.91 -50.97
C VAL A 158 -13.73 14.95 -50.62
N ASN A 159 -14.41 15.98 -51.12
CA ASN A 159 -15.86 16.14 -51.02
C ASN A 159 -16.60 15.10 -51.89
N PRO A 160 -17.81 14.64 -51.51
CA PRO A 160 -18.59 13.72 -52.32
C PRO A 160 -19.42 14.44 -53.39
N ILE A 161 -19.31 13.99 -54.64
CA ILE A 161 -20.27 14.29 -55.72
C ILE A 161 -21.23 13.10 -55.81
N PRO A 162 -22.57 13.28 -55.87
CA PRO A 162 -23.50 12.19 -56.06
C PRO A 162 -23.87 12.07 -57.55
N GLN A 163 -23.55 10.96 -58.22
CA GLN A 163 -24.23 10.55 -59.45
C GLN A 163 -24.37 9.02 -59.55
N PRO A 164 -25.42 8.51 -60.23
CA PRO A 164 -26.02 7.21 -59.98
C PRO A 164 -25.48 6.07 -60.86
N VAL A 165 -25.80 4.86 -60.42
CA VAL A 165 -25.55 3.52 -61.01
C VAL A 165 -25.75 3.42 -62.55
N PRO A 166 -25.12 2.41 -63.19
CA PRO A 166 -25.91 1.21 -63.45
C PRO A 166 -25.20 -0.12 -63.15
N LEU A 167 -26.05 -1.12 -62.86
CA LEU A 167 -25.77 -2.55 -62.83
C LEU A 167 -24.85 -2.98 -64.00
N ASN A 168 -23.81 -3.75 -63.72
CA ASN A 168 -23.46 -4.84 -64.62
C ASN A 168 -23.05 -6.09 -63.84
N LEU A 169 -23.54 -7.19 -64.40
CA LEU A 169 -23.67 -8.54 -63.89
C LEU A 169 -22.61 -9.39 -64.59
N ASP A 170 -21.63 -9.94 -63.87
CA ASP A 170 -20.78 -11.03 -64.38
C ASP A 170 -20.15 -11.77 -63.19
N SER A 171 -20.68 -12.93 -62.78
CA SER A 171 -20.28 -14.29 -63.21
C SER A 171 -19.06 -14.89 -62.47
N GLN A 172 -19.28 -15.35 -61.23
CA GLN A 172 -18.94 -16.71 -60.72
C GLN A 172 -17.47 -17.27 -60.88
N PRO A 173 -17.13 -18.52 -60.51
CA PRO A 173 -16.66 -18.92 -59.17
C PRO A 173 -15.29 -19.65 -59.13
N GLY A 174 -14.71 -19.72 -57.93
CA GLY A 174 -13.78 -20.79 -57.51
C GLY A 174 -12.31 -20.57 -57.86
N GLN A 175 -11.42 -20.82 -56.90
CA GLN A 175 -10.36 -21.84 -57.02
C GLN A 175 -9.84 -22.23 -55.63
N SER A 176 -9.69 -23.54 -55.51
CA SER A 176 -9.36 -24.36 -54.35
C SER A 176 -7.88 -24.21 -53.97
N VAL A 177 -7.57 -24.23 -52.67
CA VAL A 177 -6.19 -24.41 -52.19
C VAL A 177 -5.99 -25.84 -51.68
N THR A 178 -5.06 -26.55 -52.31
CA THR A 178 -4.60 -27.91 -51.94
C THR A 178 -3.49 -27.81 -50.89
N PRO A 179 -3.41 -28.70 -49.87
CA PRO A 179 -2.29 -28.73 -48.93
C PRO A 179 -1.16 -29.66 -49.39
N LEU A 180 0.08 -29.17 -49.27
CA LEU A 180 1.34 -29.90 -49.52
C LEU A 180 1.68 -30.85 -48.35
N THR A 181 2.08 -32.07 -48.70
CA THR A 181 2.48 -33.19 -47.82
C THR A 181 3.96 -33.06 -47.41
N PRO A 182 4.40 -33.57 -46.24
CA PRO A 182 5.81 -33.63 -45.85
C PRO A 182 6.48 -34.97 -46.22
N GLN A 183 7.79 -34.91 -46.50
CA GLN A 183 8.72 -36.05 -46.50
C GLN A 183 9.37 -36.18 -45.13
#